data_AF-Q38CI9-F1
#
_entry.id   AF-Q38CI9-F1
#
_cell.length_a   1.000
_cell.length_b   1.000
_cell.length_c   1.000
_cell.angle_alpha   90.00
_cell.angle_beta   90.00
_cell.angle_gamma   90.00
#
_symmetry.space_group_name_H-M   'P 1'
#
loop_
_entity.id
_entity.type
_entity.pdbx_description
1 polymer ?
#
loop_
_entity_poly.entity_id
_entity_poly.type
_entity_poly.pdbx_seq_one_letter_code
_entity_poly.pdbx_strand_id
1 'polypeptide(L)'
;MPLMSADGSGELPPVMLHRYPVTLGLPTADPYALAIECMLRIVGAHYKKRDGGLPVTLEVPVDGRNKPAMKRHEGLTSCLQLIESATHQDAEVITSALEPEALCVRLTAEVVLIPAFVYITHSDAGILRNAIQKAVEPKVASMWQRFRGSYSRHVVQQTSFCRSYKNMGEAIENVERCLRAIEAICSINTAGNGMFILGTERPCSADALIYAAASSFFHADFASRQASGDIIAMQQRLREGCPTLLTYVERLRGLYFEDYSAFYHLRAPTCGMEGEATQKAAEETFVRGRWKVLAFTGVFSITYFLVANIDVFSAVLLHYLEDDGEEEFLEDEE
;
A
#
# COMPACT_ATOMS: atom_id res chain seq x y z
N MET A 1 6.65 15.69 25.99
CA MET A 1 8.09 15.99 25.86
C MET A 1 8.37 16.20 24.39
N PRO A 2 8.90 17.36 23.98
CA PRO A 2 9.38 17.56 22.62
C PRO A 2 10.47 16.53 22.35
N LEU A 3 10.46 15.92 21.16
CA LEU A 3 11.61 15.17 20.65
C LEU A 3 12.67 16.22 20.32
N MET A 4 13.50 16.59 21.30
CA MET A 4 14.69 17.38 21.01
C MET A 4 15.67 16.47 20.28
N SER A 5 15.99 16.83 19.03
CA SER A 5 17.12 16.29 18.31
C SER A 5 18.37 16.42 19.19
N ALA A 6 19.22 15.38 19.20
CA ALA A 6 20.45 15.39 19.97
C ALA A 6 21.40 16.54 19.57
N ASP A 7 21.20 17.13 18.38
CA ASP A 7 22.06 18.18 17.82
C ASP A 7 21.43 19.58 17.82
N GLY A 8 20.21 19.76 18.34
CA GLY A 8 19.54 21.07 18.35
C GLY A 8 19.22 21.64 16.96
N SER A 9 19.52 20.91 15.88
CA SER A 9 18.97 21.16 14.56
C SER A 9 17.48 20.86 14.61
N GLY A 10 16.60 21.75 14.13
CA GLY A 10 15.15 21.53 14.09
C GLY A 10 14.72 20.40 13.13
N GLU A 11 15.54 19.36 12.98
CA GLU A 11 15.37 18.26 12.06
C GLU A 11 14.77 17.05 12.78
N LEU A 12 13.84 16.38 12.11
CA LEU A 12 13.25 15.15 12.61
C LEU A 12 14.32 14.04 12.62
N PRO A 13 14.51 13.31 13.74
CA PRO A 13 15.47 12.21 13.77
C PRO A 13 15.08 11.11 12.76
N PRO A 14 16.02 10.27 12.30
CA PRO A 14 15.72 9.22 11.33
C PRO A 14 14.59 8.28 11.79
N VAL A 15 13.50 8.22 11.02
CA VAL A 15 12.29 7.46 11.37
C VAL A 15 12.16 6.17 10.56
N MET A 16 11.39 5.21 11.05
CA MET A 16 11.00 4.01 10.30
C MET A 16 9.51 4.03 9.99
N LEU A 17 9.18 4.17 8.70
CA LEU A 17 7.82 4.13 8.19
C LEU A 17 7.42 2.69 7.84
N HIS A 18 6.39 2.19 8.51
CA HIS A 18 5.77 0.90 8.22
C HIS A 18 4.57 1.10 7.31
N ARG A 19 4.61 0.47 6.14
CA ARG A 19 3.62 0.68 5.06
C ARG A 19 3.40 -0.60 4.26
N TYR A 20 2.33 -0.64 3.47
CA TYR A 20 2.15 -1.73 2.51
C TYR A 20 3.34 -1.83 1.54
N PRO A 21 3.66 -3.05 1.07
CA PRO A 21 4.61 -3.23 -0.01
C PRO A 21 4.10 -2.60 -1.32
N VAL A 22 5.02 -2.42 -2.27
CA VAL A 22 4.72 -2.01 -3.65
C VAL A 22 3.67 -2.94 -4.26
N THR A 23 2.58 -2.39 -4.78
CA THR A 23 1.53 -3.10 -5.52
C THR A 23 0.65 -2.09 -6.25
N LEU A 24 -0.26 -2.53 -7.12
CA LEU A 24 -1.13 -1.66 -7.94
C LEU A 24 -0.39 -0.64 -8.82
N GLY A 25 0.88 -0.87 -9.18
CA GLY A 25 1.67 0.15 -9.88
C GLY A 25 1.92 1.41 -9.04
N LEU A 26 1.84 1.28 -7.71
CA LEU A 26 2.09 2.34 -6.75
C LEU A 26 3.26 1.94 -5.85
N PRO A 27 4.04 2.91 -5.34
CA PRO A 27 5.10 2.65 -4.38
C PRO A 27 4.57 1.99 -3.09
N THR A 28 3.28 2.17 -2.79
CA THR A 28 2.52 1.51 -1.73
C THR A 28 1.03 1.58 -2.08
N ALA A 29 0.26 0.54 -1.78
CA ALA A 29 -1.21 0.59 -1.83
C ALA A 29 -1.86 1.02 -0.51
N ASP A 30 -1.05 1.47 0.45
CA ASP A 30 -1.51 2.16 1.65
C ASP A 30 -1.47 3.68 1.40
N PRO A 31 -2.62 4.32 1.11
CA PRO A 31 -2.68 5.77 0.89
C PRO A 31 -2.37 6.58 2.17
N TYR A 32 -2.58 6.03 3.36
CA TYR A 32 -2.20 6.69 4.61
C TYR A 32 -0.68 6.77 4.71
N ALA A 33 0.02 5.68 4.43
CA ALA A 33 1.47 5.67 4.38
C ALA A 33 2.04 6.55 3.26
N LEU A 34 1.39 6.64 2.11
CA LEU A 34 1.81 7.54 1.03
C LEU A 34 1.73 9.01 1.46
N ALA A 35 0.70 9.39 2.25
CA ALA A 35 0.58 10.73 2.80
C ALA A 35 1.71 11.04 3.81
N ILE A 36 1.98 10.11 4.74
CA ILE A 36 3.10 10.25 5.69
C ILE A 36 4.44 10.33 4.96
N GLU A 37 4.64 9.47 3.95
CA GLU A 37 5.85 9.48 3.14
C GLU A 37 6.03 10.81 2.39
N CYS A 38 4.96 11.34 1.80
CA CYS A 38 4.98 12.64 1.14
C CYS A 38 5.35 13.75 2.13
N MET A 39 4.74 13.75 3.32
CA MET A 39 5.05 14.74 4.36
C MET A 39 6.52 14.65 4.82
N LEU A 40 7.04 13.43 5.04
CA LEU A 40 8.45 13.23 5.39
C LEU A 40 9.39 13.78 4.31
N ARG A 41 9.05 13.60 3.03
CA ARG A 41 9.83 14.15 1.91
C ARG A 41 9.70 15.67 1.77
N ILE A 42 8.51 16.23 2.02
CA ILE A 42 8.28 17.68 2.04
C ILE A 42 9.19 18.37 3.06
N VAL A 43 9.30 17.80 4.26
CA VAL A 43 10.15 18.36 5.33
C VAL A 43 11.62 17.93 5.23
N GLY A 44 11.99 17.17 4.20
CA GLY A 44 13.36 16.68 4.01
C GLY A 44 13.85 15.68 5.07
N ALA A 45 12.94 15.03 5.80
CA ALA A 45 13.31 14.10 6.87
C ALA A 45 13.88 12.78 6.31
N HIS A 46 14.91 12.26 6.97
CA HIS A 46 15.44 10.93 6.66
C HIS A 46 14.53 9.84 7.21
N TYR A 47 14.20 8.84 6.39
CA TYR A 47 13.39 7.72 6.81
C TYR A 47 13.77 6.40 6.12
N LYS A 48 13.50 5.29 6.81
CA LYS A 48 13.56 3.93 6.25
C LYS A 48 12.16 3.37 6.10
N LYS A 49 11.98 2.49 5.10
CA LYS A 49 10.70 1.84 4.81
C LYS A 49 10.74 0.40 5.32
N ARG A 50 9.65 -0.06 5.92
CA ARG A 50 9.45 -1.46 6.30
C ARG A 50 8.04 -1.92 5.89
N ASP A 51 7.93 -3.17 5.45
CA ASP A 51 6.61 -3.76 5.17
C ASP A 51 5.81 -3.85 6.49
N GLY A 52 4.61 -3.29 6.49
CA GLY A 52 3.72 -3.24 7.65
C GLY A 52 2.25 -3.09 7.24
N GLY A 53 1.34 -3.52 8.10
CA GLY A 53 -0.11 -3.48 7.84
C GLY A 53 -0.75 -2.15 8.24
N LEU A 54 -2.04 -1.97 7.92
CA LEU A 54 -2.84 -0.87 8.47
C LEU A 54 -3.18 -1.12 9.96
N PRO A 55 -3.25 -0.07 10.80
CA PRO A 55 -3.02 1.34 10.48
C PRO A 55 -1.54 1.66 10.21
N VAL A 56 -1.26 2.70 9.41
CA VAL A 56 0.12 3.19 9.17
C VAL A 56 0.83 3.45 10.50
N THR A 57 2.11 3.10 10.59
CA THR A 57 2.90 3.37 11.80
C THR A 57 4.26 4.00 11.50
N LEU A 58 4.66 4.91 12.39
CA LEU A 58 5.95 5.59 12.36
C LEU A 58 6.70 5.30 13.66
N GLU A 59 7.88 4.71 13.56
CA GLU A 59 8.76 4.46 14.71
C GLU A 59 9.89 5.51 14.74
N VAL A 60 10.04 6.18 15.87
CA VAL A 60 11.03 7.22 16.09
C VAL A 60 11.98 6.79 17.19
N PRO A 61 13.31 6.94 17.03
CA PRO A 61 14.25 6.69 18.11
C PRO A 61 13.99 7.67 19.26
N VAL A 62 13.99 7.13 20.48
CA VAL A 62 13.95 7.91 21.71
C VAL A 62 15.14 7.51 22.59
N ASP A 63 15.69 8.48 23.30
CA ASP A 63 16.79 8.24 24.24
C ASP A 63 16.32 7.31 25.36
N GLY A 64 16.63 6.03 25.21
CA GLY A 64 16.44 5.02 26.24
C GLY A 64 17.66 4.99 27.13
N ARG A 65 17.45 5.09 28.45
CA ARG A 65 18.54 5.16 29.46
C ARG A 65 19.58 4.04 29.35
N ASN A 66 19.25 2.88 28.77
CA ASN A 66 20.15 1.71 28.69
C ASN A 66 20.09 0.93 27.36
N LYS A 67 19.16 1.24 26.45
CA LYS A 67 19.02 0.60 25.11
C LYS A 67 18.36 1.59 24.16
N PRO A 68 18.68 1.60 22.86
CA PRO A 68 17.92 2.38 21.88
C PRO A 68 16.46 1.93 21.96
N ALA A 69 15.60 2.84 22.41
CA ALA A 69 14.17 2.62 22.48
C ALA A 69 13.53 3.27 21.25
N MET A 70 12.50 2.64 20.70
CA MET A 70 11.70 3.19 19.62
C MET A 70 10.33 3.55 20.19
N LYS A 71 9.87 4.77 19.94
CA LYS A 71 8.50 5.17 20.20
C LYS A 71 7.68 5.02 18.93
N ARG A 72 6.58 4.29 19.02
CA ARG A 72 5.69 3.99 17.90
C ARG A 72 4.48 4.93 17.93
N HIS A 73 4.23 5.58 16.81
CA HIS A 73 3.04 6.39 16.54
C HIS A 73 2.18 5.65 15.53
N GLU A 74 0.89 5.46 15.83
CA GLU A 74 -0.03 4.68 15.01
C GLU A 74 -1.17 5.55 14.47
N GLY A 75 -1.48 5.39 13.19
CA GLY A 75 -2.51 6.14 12.49
C GLY A 75 -2.02 7.46 11.89
N LEU A 76 -2.73 7.89 10.84
CA LEU A 76 -2.38 9.08 10.05
C LEU A 76 -2.27 10.33 10.92
N THR A 77 -3.30 10.64 11.72
CA THR A 77 -3.34 11.84 12.56
C THR A 77 -2.18 11.88 13.54
N SER A 78 -1.86 10.77 14.21
CA SER A 78 -0.75 10.69 15.17
C SER A 78 0.62 10.88 14.50
N CYS A 79 0.79 10.30 13.31
CA CYS A 79 2.03 10.41 12.55
C CYS A 79 2.22 11.82 11.98
N LEU A 80 1.18 12.45 11.42
CA LEU A 80 1.23 13.83 10.92
C LEU A 80 1.45 14.82 12.08
N GLN A 81 0.77 14.66 13.21
CA GLN A 81 0.99 15.50 14.40
C GLN A 81 2.41 15.40 14.93
N LEU A 82 3.01 14.21 14.89
CA LEU A 82 4.41 14.04 15.24
C LEU A 82 5.32 14.86 14.32
N ILE A 83 5.16 14.73 13.00
CA ILE A 83 5.98 15.46 12.01
C ILE A 83 5.77 16.98 12.19
N GLU A 84 4.52 17.41 12.30
CA GLU A 84 4.18 18.82 12.46
C GLU A 84 4.72 19.40 13.77
N SER A 85 4.64 18.67 14.88
CA SER A 85 5.16 19.13 16.17
C SER A 85 6.69 19.27 16.21
N ALA A 86 7.40 18.61 15.28
CA ALA A 86 8.85 18.66 15.17
C ALA A 86 9.33 19.70 14.15
N THR A 87 8.54 19.98 13.11
CA THR A 87 8.98 20.77 11.93
C THR A 87 8.23 22.08 11.75
N HIS A 88 7.03 22.22 12.34
CA HIS A 88 6.16 23.40 12.21
C HIS A 88 5.79 23.77 10.77
N GLN A 89 5.85 22.81 9.83
CA GLN A 89 5.65 23.06 8.41
C GLN A 89 4.28 23.66 8.10
N ASP A 90 3.19 23.12 8.65
CA ASP A 90 1.85 23.68 8.46
C ASP A 90 1.75 25.07 9.11
N ALA A 91 2.27 25.22 10.33
CA ALA A 91 2.20 26.48 11.07
C ALA A 91 2.92 27.64 10.36
N GLU A 92 3.96 27.37 9.58
CA GLU A 92 4.67 28.39 8.80
C GLU A 92 4.04 28.70 7.43
N VAL A 93 3.23 27.79 6.88
CA VAL A 93 2.68 27.90 5.51
C VAL A 93 1.21 28.32 5.51
N ILE A 94 0.43 27.79 6.44
CA ILE A 94 -1.03 27.99 6.52
C ILE A 94 -1.29 29.23 7.38
N THR A 95 -1.58 30.35 6.72
CA THR A 95 -2.02 31.57 7.42
C THR A 95 -3.43 31.38 7.98
N SER A 96 -3.81 32.20 8.97
CA SER A 96 -5.16 32.18 9.57
C SER A 96 -6.29 32.36 8.54
N ALA A 97 -6.02 33.03 7.41
CA ALA A 97 -6.97 33.17 6.32
C ALA A 97 -7.21 31.85 5.54
N LEU A 98 -6.20 30.98 5.47
CA LEU A 98 -6.25 29.71 4.76
C LEU A 98 -6.66 28.52 5.64
N GLU A 99 -6.72 28.68 6.97
CA GLU A 99 -7.08 27.61 7.90
C GLU A 99 -8.39 26.88 7.55
N PRO A 100 -9.50 27.57 7.19
CA PRO A 100 -10.75 26.89 6.85
C PRO A 100 -10.61 26.04 5.57
N GLU A 101 -9.93 26.58 4.55
CA GLU A 101 -9.72 25.90 3.27
C GLU A 101 -8.80 24.69 3.43
N ALA A 102 -7.70 24.86 4.18
CA ALA A 102 -6.80 23.78 4.54
C ALA A 102 -7.54 22.65 5.28
N LEU A 103 -8.40 23.00 6.24
CA LEU A 103 -9.20 22.02 6.98
C LEU A 103 -10.15 21.26 6.04
N CYS A 104 -10.85 21.95 5.14
CA CYS A 104 -11.74 21.32 4.17
C CYS A 104 -10.99 20.34 3.24
N VAL A 105 -9.84 20.75 2.72
CA VAL A 105 -9.00 19.91 1.84
C VAL A 105 -8.50 18.67 2.60
N ARG A 106 -7.98 18.86 3.82
CA ARG A 106 -7.48 17.78 4.67
C ARG A 106 -8.57 16.77 5.03
N LEU A 107 -9.74 17.26 5.48
CA LEU A 107 -10.88 16.40 5.82
C LEU A 107 -11.38 15.62 4.60
N THR A 108 -11.43 16.25 3.42
CA THR A 108 -11.84 15.58 2.19
C THR A 108 -10.92 14.39 1.88
N ALA A 109 -9.60 14.57 2.04
CA ALA A 109 -8.65 13.47 1.86
C ALA A 109 -8.75 12.41 2.97
N GLU A 110 -8.64 12.82 4.24
CA GLU A 110 -8.53 11.93 5.41
C GLU A 110 -9.82 11.15 5.71
N VAL A 111 -10.98 11.77 5.51
CA VAL A 111 -12.28 11.21 5.90
C VAL A 111 -13.01 10.55 4.73
N VAL A 112 -12.71 10.97 3.49
CA VAL A 112 -13.42 10.47 2.30
C VAL A 112 -12.47 9.73 1.34
N LEU A 113 -11.53 10.41 0.72
CA LEU A 113 -10.79 9.83 -0.42
C LEU A 113 -9.87 8.66 -0.01
N ILE A 114 -9.09 8.82 1.06
CA ILE A 114 -8.15 7.80 1.54
C ILE A 114 -8.93 6.57 2.06
N PRO A 115 -9.95 6.70 2.93
CA PRO A 115 -10.82 5.59 3.31
C PRO A 115 -11.51 4.93 2.12
N ALA A 116 -12.00 5.69 1.13
CA ALA A 116 -12.63 5.12 -0.06
C ALA A 116 -11.65 4.24 -0.85
N PHE A 117 -10.40 4.67 -1.03
CA PHE A 117 -9.40 3.86 -1.73
C PHE A 117 -9.13 2.54 -1.00
N VAL A 118 -8.99 2.58 0.33
CA VAL A 118 -8.83 1.36 1.15
C VAL A 118 -10.06 0.47 1.03
N TYR A 119 -11.27 1.03 1.14
CA TYR A 119 -12.51 0.28 0.97
C TYR A 119 -12.60 -0.39 -0.41
N ILE A 120 -12.33 0.34 -1.49
CA ILE A 120 -12.39 -0.14 -2.88
C ILE A 120 -11.39 -1.29 -3.09
N THR A 121 -10.12 -1.09 -2.72
CA THR A 121 -9.05 -2.08 -2.93
C THR A 121 -9.23 -3.37 -2.11
N HIS A 122 -9.92 -3.27 -0.97
CA HIS A 122 -10.23 -4.41 -0.11
C HIS A 122 -11.59 -5.07 -0.37
N SER A 123 -12.50 -4.40 -1.09
CA SER A 123 -13.87 -4.90 -1.37
C SER A 123 -14.05 -5.37 -2.81
N ASP A 124 -13.30 -4.84 -3.79
CA ASP A 124 -13.34 -5.32 -5.16
C ASP A 124 -12.65 -6.69 -5.27
N ALA A 125 -13.37 -7.70 -5.77
CA ALA A 125 -12.90 -9.07 -5.80
C ALA A 125 -11.65 -9.26 -6.69
N GLY A 126 -11.55 -8.51 -7.78
CA GLY A 126 -10.42 -8.57 -8.70
C GLY A 126 -9.17 -7.98 -8.09
N ILE A 127 -9.26 -6.76 -7.57
CA ILE A 127 -8.16 -6.07 -6.90
C ILE A 127 -7.70 -6.86 -5.67
N LEU A 128 -8.64 -7.29 -4.81
CA LEU A 128 -8.33 -8.04 -3.60
C LEU A 128 -7.52 -9.29 -3.94
N ARG A 129 -7.98 -10.08 -4.92
CA ARG A 129 -7.32 -11.34 -5.31
C ARG A 129 -5.99 -11.12 -6.04
N ASN A 130 -5.90 -10.11 -6.91
CA ASN A 130 -4.76 -9.96 -7.82
C ASN A 130 -3.68 -8.98 -7.35
N ALA A 131 -3.98 -8.16 -6.33
CA ALA A 131 -3.03 -7.22 -5.75
C ALA A 131 -2.84 -7.45 -4.25
N ILE A 132 -3.91 -7.34 -3.45
CA ILE A 132 -3.81 -7.35 -1.98
C ILE A 132 -3.40 -8.74 -1.45
N GLN A 133 -4.11 -9.80 -1.81
CA GLN A 133 -3.83 -11.17 -1.35
C GLN A 133 -2.49 -11.71 -1.85
N LYS A 134 -2.00 -11.24 -3.01
CA LYS A 134 -0.74 -11.69 -3.59
C LYS A 134 0.46 -10.90 -3.09
N ALA A 135 0.36 -9.59 -2.96
CA ALA A 135 1.49 -8.72 -2.66
C ALA A 135 1.50 -8.25 -1.20
N VAL A 136 0.35 -7.95 -0.62
CA VAL A 136 0.24 -7.31 0.71
C VAL A 136 0.12 -8.37 1.79
N GLU A 137 -0.93 -9.20 1.76
CA GLU A 137 -1.25 -10.17 2.84
C GLU A 137 -0.07 -11.07 3.24
N PRO A 138 0.74 -11.63 2.33
CA PRO A 138 1.82 -12.52 2.72
C PRO A 138 2.89 -11.86 3.60
N LYS A 139 3.05 -10.54 3.51
CA LYS A 139 4.09 -9.74 4.17
C LYS A 139 3.61 -9.04 5.43
N VAL A 140 2.32 -8.69 5.49
CA VAL A 140 1.79 -7.83 6.55
C VAL A 140 0.70 -8.47 7.41
N ALA A 141 -0.02 -9.46 6.88
CA ALA A 141 -1.08 -10.10 7.63
C ALA A 141 -0.49 -11.11 8.63
N SER A 142 -1.06 -11.16 9.84
CA SER A 142 -0.68 -12.18 10.80
C SER A 142 -1.01 -13.57 10.27
N MET A 143 -0.30 -14.58 10.77
CA MET A 143 -0.55 -15.99 10.41
C MET A 143 -2.03 -16.36 10.60
N TRP A 144 -2.66 -15.89 11.68
CA TRP A 144 -4.07 -16.09 11.97
C TRP A 144 -5.02 -15.40 10.99
N GLN A 145 -4.71 -14.16 10.59
CA GLN A 145 -5.51 -13.43 9.62
C GLN A 145 -5.47 -14.10 8.25
N ARG A 146 -4.30 -14.60 7.84
CA ARG A 146 -4.13 -15.37 6.61
C ARG A 146 -4.91 -16.68 6.64
N PHE A 147 -4.76 -17.45 7.73
CA PHE A 147 -5.46 -18.73 7.89
C PHE A 147 -6.98 -18.56 7.84
N ARG A 148 -7.51 -17.50 8.47
CA ARG A 148 -8.96 -17.20 8.46
C ARG A 148 -9.45 -16.47 7.21
N GLY A 149 -8.56 -16.08 6.29
CA GLY A 149 -8.89 -15.18 5.17
C GLY A 149 -9.53 -13.87 5.64
N SER A 150 -9.22 -13.42 6.87
CA SER A 150 -9.92 -12.34 7.55
C SER A 150 -9.19 -11.01 7.49
N TYR A 151 -8.03 -10.94 6.81
CA TYR A 151 -7.22 -9.72 6.75
C TYR A 151 -7.99 -8.56 6.14
N SER A 152 -8.53 -8.73 4.93
CA SER A 152 -9.29 -7.67 4.25
C SER A 152 -10.48 -7.17 5.09
N ARG A 153 -11.25 -8.09 5.67
CA ARG A 153 -12.36 -7.75 6.58
C ARG A 153 -11.87 -6.97 7.80
N HIS A 154 -10.73 -7.37 8.38
CA HIS A 154 -10.14 -6.67 9.51
C HIS A 154 -9.70 -5.25 9.13
N VAL A 155 -9.09 -5.06 7.95
CA VAL A 155 -8.70 -3.72 7.46
C VAL A 155 -9.92 -2.82 7.30
N VAL A 156 -10.97 -3.27 6.59
CA VAL A 156 -12.20 -2.49 6.38
C VAL A 156 -12.90 -2.19 7.71
N GLN A 157 -12.85 -3.11 8.68
CA GLN A 157 -13.42 -2.89 10.00
C GLN A 157 -12.56 -1.97 10.87
N GLN A 158 -11.24 -2.02 10.82
CA GLN A 158 -10.36 -1.24 11.69
C GLN A 158 -10.15 0.19 11.18
N THR A 159 -10.20 0.39 9.86
CA THR A 159 -9.97 1.70 9.25
C THR A 159 -11.18 2.60 9.51
N SER A 160 -10.94 3.72 10.20
CA SER A 160 -11.97 4.74 10.42
C SER A 160 -12.53 5.20 9.07
N PHE A 161 -13.84 5.47 9.04
CA PHE A 161 -14.60 5.86 7.83
C PHE A 161 -14.76 4.80 6.73
N CYS A 162 -13.96 3.74 6.67
CA CYS A 162 -14.27 2.62 5.74
C CYS A 162 -15.66 2.01 6.02
N ARG A 163 -16.11 2.06 7.28
CA ARG A 163 -17.44 1.59 7.72
C ARG A 163 -18.60 2.47 7.25
N SER A 164 -18.35 3.70 6.77
CA SER A 164 -19.44 4.56 6.30
C SER A 164 -19.94 4.18 4.91
N TYR A 165 -19.13 3.48 4.12
CA TYR A 165 -19.54 3.00 2.80
C TYR A 165 -20.41 1.76 2.90
N LYS A 166 -21.64 1.85 2.38
CA LYS A 166 -22.58 0.72 2.35
C LYS A 166 -22.29 -0.21 1.17
N ASN A 167 -21.79 0.32 0.07
CA ASN A 167 -21.48 -0.43 -1.15
C ASN A 167 -20.42 0.29 -2.01
N MET A 168 -19.95 -0.42 -3.04
CA MET A 168 -18.94 0.07 -4.00
C MET A 168 -19.41 1.31 -4.78
N GLY A 169 -20.69 1.38 -5.16
CA GLY A 169 -21.25 2.51 -5.91
C GLY A 169 -21.19 3.82 -5.13
N GLU A 170 -21.54 3.79 -3.84
CA GLU A 170 -21.43 4.94 -2.94
C GLU A 170 -19.99 5.40 -2.77
N ALA A 171 -19.02 4.47 -2.65
CA ALA A 171 -17.61 4.81 -2.56
C ALA A 171 -17.12 5.51 -3.84
N ILE A 172 -17.46 4.95 -5.02
CA ILE A 172 -17.11 5.51 -6.34
C ILE A 172 -17.71 6.92 -6.52
N GLU A 173 -18.99 7.10 -6.21
CA GLU A 173 -19.67 8.39 -6.37
C GLU A 173 -19.04 9.47 -5.47
N ASN A 174 -18.74 9.11 -4.21
CA ASN A 174 -18.09 10.02 -3.27
C ASN A 174 -16.67 10.39 -3.73
N VAL A 175 -15.90 9.45 -4.27
CA VAL A 175 -14.58 9.71 -4.85
C VAL A 175 -14.67 10.69 -6.01
N GLU A 176 -15.57 10.45 -6.97
CA GLU A 176 -15.75 11.36 -8.11
C GLU A 176 -16.17 12.75 -7.68
N ARG A 177 -17.13 12.86 -6.76
CA ARG A 177 -17.61 14.15 -6.25
C ARG A 177 -16.50 14.93 -5.55
N CYS A 178 -15.75 14.27 -4.68
CA CYS A 178 -14.68 14.90 -3.91
C CYS A 178 -13.49 15.28 -4.79
N LEU A 179 -13.02 14.41 -5.70
CA LEU A 179 -11.91 14.76 -6.59
C LEU A 179 -12.27 15.88 -7.57
N ARG A 180 -13.53 15.97 -8.04
CA ARG A 180 -14.00 17.13 -8.82
C ARG A 180 -14.08 18.43 -7.99
N ALA A 181 -14.41 18.34 -6.71
CA ALA A 181 -14.35 19.51 -5.83
C ALA A 181 -12.91 19.97 -5.61
N ILE A 182 -11.97 19.03 -5.43
CA ILE A 182 -10.54 19.33 -5.33
C ILE A 182 -9.99 19.87 -6.66
N GLU A 183 -10.44 19.36 -7.81
CA GLU A 183 -10.11 19.92 -9.13
C GLU A 183 -10.47 21.41 -9.23
N ALA A 184 -11.65 21.80 -8.73
CA ALA A 184 -12.07 23.21 -8.72
C ALA A 184 -11.16 24.07 -7.84
N ILE A 185 -10.80 23.60 -6.64
CA ILE A 185 -9.85 24.29 -5.75
C ILE A 185 -8.47 24.41 -6.42
N CYS A 186 -8.00 23.30 -7.00
CA CYS A 186 -6.72 23.23 -7.72
C CYS A 186 -6.69 24.23 -8.88
N SER A 187 -7.76 24.30 -9.68
CA SER A 187 -7.87 25.19 -10.83
C SER A 187 -7.83 26.67 -10.45
N ILE A 188 -8.42 27.03 -9.30
CA ILE A 188 -8.41 28.40 -8.79
C ILE A 188 -7.02 28.78 -8.28
N ASN A 189 -6.40 27.88 -7.51
CA ASN A 189 -5.22 28.22 -6.70
C ASN A 189 -3.88 28.00 -7.43
N THR A 190 -3.81 27.02 -8.33
CA THR A 190 -2.55 26.64 -9.00
C THR A 190 -2.33 27.31 -10.36
N ALA A 191 -3.34 27.99 -10.89
CA ALA A 191 -3.25 28.76 -12.14
C ALA A 191 -2.53 30.11 -11.95
N GLY A 192 -2.44 30.62 -10.71
CA GLY A 192 -1.74 31.86 -10.37
C GLY A 192 -0.27 31.65 -10.03
N ASN A 193 0.29 32.54 -9.20
CA ASN A 193 1.64 32.40 -8.65
C ASN A 193 1.75 31.26 -7.61
N GLY A 194 0.63 30.67 -7.21
CA GLY A 194 0.57 29.59 -6.22
C GLY A 194 1.09 28.27 -6.80
N MET A 195 2.13 27.70 -6.16
CA MET A 195 2.69 26.41 -6.58
C MET A 195 1.97 25.23 -5.95
N PHE A 196 1.19 25.42 -4.89
CA PHE A 196 0.58 24.34 -4.10
C PHE A 196 -0.93 24.50 -3.98
N ILE A 197 -1.63 23.48 -3.44
CA ILE A 197 -3.10 23.35 -3.56
C ILE A 197 -3.87 24.51 -2.94
N LEU A 198 -3.30 25.14 -1.91
CA LEU A 198 -3.85 26.31 -1.22
C LEU A 198 -3.34 27.65 -1.78
N GLY A 199 -2.67 27.63 -2.95
CA GLY A 199 -2.10 28.82 -3.56
C GLY A 199 -0.81 29.30 -2.89
N THR A 200 -0.19 28.45 -2.06
CA THR A 200 1.03 28.78 -1.31
C THR A 200 2.30 28.56 -2.14
N GLU A 201 3.40 29.21 -1.72
CA GLU A 201 4.72 29.04 -2.33
C GLU A 201 5.47 27.79 -1.83
N ARG A 202 5.09 27.27 -0.66
CA ARG A 202 5.64 26.04 -0.06
C ARG A 202 4.50 25.02 0.18
N PRO A 203 4.81 23.71 0.13
CA PRO A 203 3.82 22.67 0.40
C PRO A 203 3.48 22.60 1.89
N CYS A 204 2.31 22.05 2.21
CA CYS A 204 1.91 21.71 3.57
C CYS A 204 1.27 20.31 3.63
N SER A 205 0.74 19.92 4.79
CA SER A 205 0.06 18.64 4.98
C SER A 205 -1.14 18.44 4.06
N ALA A 206 -1.80 19.52 3.64
CA ALA A 206 -2.89 19.46 2.67
C ALA A 206 -2.38 18.92 1.32
N ASP A 207 -1.20 19.35 0.86
CA ASP A 207 -0.58 18.85 -0.37
C ASP A 207 -0.19 17.39 -0.25
N ALA A 208 0.39 16.99 0.90
CA ALA A 208 0.76 15.60 1.16
C ALA A 208 -0.45 14.66 1.10
N LEU A 209 -1.57 15.09 1.70
CA LEU A 209 -2.82 14.34 1.73
C LEU A 209 -3.49 14.27 0.37
N ILE A 210 -3.58 15.39 -0.35
CA ILE A 210 -4.15 15.41 -1.71
C ILE A 210 -3.30 14.61 -2.68
N TYR A 211 -1.98 14.73 -2.62
CA TYR A 211 -1.07 13.90 -3.42
C TYR A 211 -1.36 12.42 -3.20
N ALA A 212 -1.38 11.98 -1.95
CA ALA A 212 -1.61 10.58 -1.63
C ALA A 212 -2.99 10.10 -2.10
N ALA A 213 -4.05 10.85 -1.77
CA ALA A 213 -5.42 10.52 -2.16
C ALA A 213 -5.59 10.47 -3.68
N ALA A 214 -5.22 11.53 -4.39
CA ALA A 214 -5.42 11.64 -5.82
C ALA A 214 -4.50 10.71 -6.62
N SER A 215 -3.22 10.59 -6.25
CA SER A 215 -2.28 9.65 -6.88
C SER A 215 -2.78 8.21 -6.77
N SER A 216 -3.38 7.83 -5.64
CA SER A 216 -3.93 6.49 -5.46
C SER A 216 -5.02 6.18 -6.49
N PHE A 217 -5.87 7.14 -6.85
CA PHE A 217 -6.89 6.90 -7.89
C PHE A 217 -6.38 7.09 -9.31
N PHE A 218 -5.55 8.10 -9.58
CA PHE A 218 -5.07 8.37 -10.93
C PHE A 218 -4.05 7.35 -11.41
N HIS A 219 -3.16 6.89 -10.54
CA HIS A 219 -2.01 6.09 -10.95
C HIS A 219 -2.13 4.60 -10.62
N ALA A 220 -3.10 4.18 -9.81
CA ALA A 220 -3.30 2.76 -9.56
C ALA A 220 -3.61 2.00 -10.85
N ASP A 221 -2.93 0.89 -11.06
CA ASP A 221 -3.11 -0.02 -12.19
C ASP A 221 -4.33 -0.92 -11.99
N PHE A 222 -5.53 -0.32 -12.00
CA PHE A 222 -6.77 -1.06 -11.80
C PHE A 222 -7.06 -2.05 -12.94
N ALA A 223 -6.79 -1.65 -14.18
CA ALA A 223 -7.08 -2.44 -15.38
C ALA A 223 -6.30 -3.77 -15.39
N SER A 224 -4.98 -3.74 -15.21
CA SER A 224 -4.17 -4.96 -15.26
C SER A 224 -4.40 -5.88 -14.05
N ARG A 225 -5.07 -5.36 -13.00
CA ARG A 225 -5.40 -6.09 -11.77
C ARG A 225 -6.83 -6.63 -11.76
N GLN A 226 -7.51 -6.60 -12.91
CA GLN A 226 -8.86 -7.13 -13.11
C GLN A 226 -9.88 -6.47 -12.18
N ALA A 227 -9.72 -5.18 -11.88
CA ALA A 227 -10.74 -4.43 -11.16
C ALA A 227 -12.09 -4.50 -11.90
N SER A 228 -13.20 -4.36 -11.17
CA SER A 228 -14.52 -4.25 -11.79
C SER A 228 -14.58 -3.10 -12.81
N GLY A 229 -15.43 -3.28 -13.84
CA GLY A 229 -15.60 -2.29 -14.90
C GLY A 229 -15.97 -0.90 -14.39
N ASP A 230 -16.73 -0.82 -13.29
CA ASP A 230 -17.13 0.44 -12.66
C ASP A 230 -15.92 1.24 -12.13
N ILE A 231 -14.92 0.57 -11.55
CA ILE A 231 -13.69 1.20 -11.03
C ILE A 231 -12.82 1.70 -12.19
N ILE A 232 -12.69 0.90 -13.24
CA ILE A 232 -11.92 1.29 -14.43
C ILE A 232 -12.59 2.50 -15.10
N ALA A 233 -13.92 2.47 -15.25
CA ALA A 233 -14.68 3.58 -15.81
C ALA A 233 -14.61 4.84 -14.93
N MET A 234 -14.66 4.69 -13.60
CA MET A 234 -14.44 5.79 -12.65
C MET A 234 -13.05 6.41 -12.86
N GLN A 235 -11.98 5.60 -12.90
CA GLN A 235 -10.62 6.11 -13.10
C GLN A 235 -10.50 6.88 -14.42
N GLN A 236 -11.11 6.39 -15.50
CA GLN A 236 -11.14 7.09 -16.78
C GLN A 236 -11.88 8.43 -16.67
N ARG A 237 -13.10 8.45 -16.11
CA ARG A 237 -13.87 9.69 -15.89
C ARG A 237 -13.14 10.71 -15.03
N LEU A 238 -12.38 10.24 -14.03
CA LEU A 238 -11.56 11.10 -13.19
C LEU A 238 -10.42 11.74 -13.98
N ARG A 239 -9.70 10.97 -14.80
CA ARG A 239 -8.60 11.50 -15.63
C ARG A 239 -9.11 12.52 -16.66
N GLU A 240 -10.27 12.27 -17.25
CA GLU A 240 -10.91 13.18 -18.21
C GLU A 240 -11.50 14.42 -17.52
N GLY A 241 -12.07 14.27 -16.32
CA GLY A 241 -12.79 15.32 -15.61
C GLY A 241 -11.95 16.14 -14.62
N CYS A 242 -10.73 15.73 -14.30
CA CYS A 242 -9.83 16.40 -13.35
C CYS A 242 -8.40 16.63 -13.91
N PRO A 243 -8.25 17.26 -15.09
CA PRO A 243 -6.97 17.40 -15.76
C PRO A 243 -5.97 18.27 -14.98
N THR A 244 -6.43 19.31 -14.28
CA THR A 244 -5.55 20.23 -13.53
C THR A 244 -4.97 19.53 -12.31
N LEU A 245 -5.79 18.78 -11.57
CA LEU A 245 -5.39 17.98 -10.44
C LEU A 245 -4.47 16.84 -10.86
N LEU A 246 -4.72 16.18 -11.98
CA LEU A 246 -3.80 15.17 -12.51
C LEU A 246 -2.41 15.78 -12.77
N THR A 247 -2.36 16.91 -13.48
CA THR A 247 -1.12 17.64 -13.76
C THR A 247 -0.42 18.07 -12.47
N TYR A 248 -1.20 18.55 -11.49
CA TYR A 248 -0.71 18.93 -10.17
C TYR A 248 -0.04 17.77 -9.41
N VAL A 249 -0.70 16.62 -9.37
CA VAL A 249 -0.20 15.41 -8.70
C VAL A 249 1.04 14.87 -9.41
N GLU A 250 1.07 14.91 -10.75
CA GLU A 250 2.25 14.53 -11.52
C GLU A 250 3.44 15.47 -11.28
N ARG A 251 3.19 16.77 -11.11
CA ARG A 251 4.22 17.74 -10.71
C ARG A 251 4.78 17.41 -9.32
N LEU A 252 3.93 17.19 -8.32
CA LEU A 252 4.37 16.78 -6.98
C LEU A 252 5.15 15.46 -7.00
N ARG A 253 4.73 14.51 -7.84
CA ARG A 253 5.47 13.26 -8.07
C ARG A 253 6.87 13.54 -8.61
N GLY A 254 7.01 14.44 -9.58
CA GLY A 254 8.32 14.84 -10.12
C GLY A 254 9.22 15.50 -9.07
N LEU A 255 8.64 16.37 -8.23
CA LEU A 255 9.39 17.09 -7.18
C LEU A 255 9.86 16.19 -6.03
N TYR A 256 8.99 15.29 -5.56
CA TYR A 256 9.24 14.54 -4.33
C TYR A 256 9.46 13.05 -4.55
N PHE A 257 9.11 12.47 -5.69
CA PHE A 257 9.09 11.02 -5.92
C PHE A 257 9.69 10.60 -7.27
N GLU A 258 10.71 11.31 -7.73
CA GLU A 258 11.42 11.01 -8.98
C GLU A 258 11.95 9.56 -9.01
N ASP A 259 12.43 9.06 -7.86
CA ASP A 259 12.89 7.69 -7.63
C ASP A 259 11.79 6.62 -7.85
N TYR A 260 10.52 7.01 -7.88
CA TYR A 260 9.39 6.12 -8.09
C TYR A 260 8.87 6.07 -9.52
N SER A 261 9.54 6.74 -10.47
CA SER A 261 9.19 6.68 -11.90
C SER A 261 8.97 5.27 -12.46
N ALA A 262 9.67 4.25 -11.92
CA ALA A 262 9.50 2.86 -12.33
C ALA A 262 8.24 2.15 -11.78
N PHE A 263 7.66 2.62 -10.67
CA PHE A 263 6.49 1.98 -10.06
C PHE A 263 5.20 2.41 -10.73
N TYR A 264 5.10 3.69 -11.00
CA TYR A 264 4.02 4.25 -11.77
C TYR A 264 4.17 3.77 -13.21
N HIS A 265 3.20 3.05 -13.75
CA HIS A 265 3.18 2.60 -15.16
C HIS A 265 2.99 3.75 -16.16
N LEU A 266 3.54 4.93 -15.84
CA LEU A 266 3.65 6.07 -16.72
C LEU A 266 4.60 5.68 -17.84
N ARG A 267 4.03 5.13 -18.92
CA ARG A 267 4.70 5.13 -20.22
C ARG A 267 5.08 6.57 -20.50
N ALA A 268 6.36 6.81 -20.76
CA ALA A 268 6.80 8.06 -21.38
C ALA A 268 5.87 8.34 -22.58
N PRO A 269 5.48 9.59 -22.84
CA PRO A 269 4.65 9.91 -24.01
C PRO A 269 5.51 9.75 -25.27
N THR A 270 5.63 8.50 -25.74
CA THR A 270 6.22 8.18 -27.04
C THR A 270 5.10 7.73 -27.96
N CYS A 271 4.80 8.65 -28.87
CA CYS A 271 4.23 8.43 -30.19
C CYS A 271 4.76 7.13 -30.83
N GLY A 272 3.89 6.38 -31.51
CA GLY A 272 4.30 5.35 -32.47
C GLY A 272 3.92 3.93 -32.08
N MET A 273 3.09 3.31 -32.92
CA MET A 273 2.56 1.96 -32.81
C MET A 273 3.67 0.91 -32.95
N GLU A 274 3.64 -0.18 -32.15
CA GLU A 274 4.13 -1.55 -32.48
C GLU A 274 4.25 -2.51 -31.25
N GLY A 275 4.01 -2.05 -30.00
CA GLY A 275 4.41 -2.82 -28.80
C GLY A 275 3.51 -3.97 -28.27
N GLU A 276 2.25 -4.12 -28.71
CA GLU A 276 1.31 -5.07 -28.08
C GLU A 276 1.61 -6.56 -28.35
N ALA A 277 2.09 -6.90 -29.55
CA ALA A 277 2.38 -8.30 -29.91
C ALA A 277 3.62 -8.85 -29.17
N THR A 278 4.65 -8.02 -29.01
CA THR A 278 5.87 -8.35 -28.29
C THR A 278 5.64 -8.52 -26.78
N GLN A 279 4.71 -7.77 -26.19
CA GLN A 279 4.41 -7.88 -24.76
C GLN A 279 3.68 -9.18 -24.41
N LYS A 280 2.72 -9.62 -25.25
CA LYS A 280 2.06 -10.93 -25.08
C LYS A 280 3.04 -12.10 -25.19
N ALA A 281 3.98 -12.05 -26.14
CA ALA A 281 4.98 -13.11 -26.30
C ALA A 281 5.90 -13.24 -25.07
N ALA A 282 6.27 -12.11 -24.44
CA ALA A 282 7.06 -12.11 -23.21
C ALA A 282 6.30 -12.72 -22.02
N GLU A 283 5.01 -12.40 -21.87
CA GLU A 283 4.17 -12.99 -20.82
C GLU A 283 4.01 -14.50 -20.97
N GLU A 284 3.82 -15.01 -22.19
CA GLU A 284 3.75 -16.46 -22.44
C GLU A 284 5.06 -17.17 -22.08
N THR A 285 6.22 -16.60 -22.42
CA THR A 285 7.51 -17.19 -22.02
C THR A 285 7.73 -17.22 -20.51
N PHE A 286 7.28 -16.19 -19.79
CA PHE A 286 7.36 -16.14 -18.34
C PHE A 286 6.48 -17.20 -17.66
N VAL A 287 5.24 -17.37 -18.13
CA VAL A 287 4.31 -18.40 -17.60
C VAL A 287 4.87 -19.81 -17.84
N ARG A 288 5.46 -20.07 -19.01
CA ARG A 288 6.08 -21.37 -19.33
C ARG A 288 7.32 -21.66 -18.47
N GLY A 289 8.11 -20.64 -18.17
CA GLY A 289 9.27 -20.76 -17.27
C GLY A 289 8.86 -21.10 -15.83
N ARG A 290 7.79 -20.48 -15.33
CA ARG A 290 7.31 -20.68 -13.96
C ARG A 290 6.80 -22.10 -13.68
N TRP A 291 6.10 -22.72 -14.63
CA TRP A 291 5.65 -24.11 -14.49
C TRP A 291 6.83 -25.10 -14.46
N LYS A 292 7.88 -24.87 -15.25
CA LYS A 292 9.10 -25.70 -15.20
C LYS A 292 9.79 -25.59 -13.84
N VAL A 293 9.93 -24.39 -13.30
CA VAL A 293 10.52 -24.18 -11.96
C VAL A 293 9.68 -24.85 -10.88
N LEU A 294 8.36 -24.65 -10.87
CA LEU A 294 7.47 -25.28 -9.88
C LEU A 294 7.50 -26.81 -9.95
N ALA A 295 7.49 -27.39 -11.16
CA ALA A 295 7.58 -28.83 -11.33
C ALA A 295 8.93 -29.38 -10.84
N PHE A 296 10.04 -28.70 -11.18
CA PHE A 296 11.37 -29.11 -10.73
C PHE A 296 11.51 -29.01 -9.21
N THR A 297 11.07 -27.91 -8.59
CA THR A 297 11.08 -27.75 -7.14
C THR A 297 10.20 -28.79 -6.45
N GLY A 298 9.02 -29.08 -7.00
CA GLY A 298 8.12 -30.12 -6.48
C GLY A 298 8.78 -31.50 -6.48
N VAL A 299 9.30 -31.95 -7.63
CA VAL A 299 9.99 -33.25 -7.76
C VAL A 299 11.21 -33.31 -6.84
N PHE A 300 12.06 -32.28 -6.85
CA PHE A 300 13.25 -32.24 -6.00
C PHE A 300 12.90 -32.31 -4.51
N SER A 301 11.87 -31.58 -4.07
CA SER A 301 11.44 -31.61 -2.67
C SER A 301 10.89 -32.97 -2.23
N ILE A 302 10.14 -33.67 -3.09
CA ILE A 302 9.64 -35.02 -2.80
C ILE A 302 10.81 -36.02 -2.75
N THR A 303 11.70 -36.00 -3.73
CA THR A 303 12.87 -36.89 -3.75
C THR A 303 13.79 -36.64 -2.56
N TYR A 304 14.07 -35.38 -2.23
CA TYR A 304 14.87 -35.03 -1.07
C TYR A 304 14.20 -35.49 0.23
N PHE A 305 12.89 -35.31 0.38
CA PHE A 305 12.15 -35.78 1.55
C PHE A 305 12.20 -37.30 1.69
N LEU A 306 12.04 -38.05 0.60
CA LEU A 306 12.14 -39.52 0.60
C LEU A 306 13.55 -40.00 0.96
N VAL A 307 14.58 -39.40 0.37
CA VAL A 307 15.99 -39.77 0.63
C VAL A 307 16.39 -39.40 2.07
N ALA A 308 16.05 -38.21 2.54
CA ALA A 308 16.39 -37.74 3.87
C ALA A 308 15.71 -38.53 5.00
N ASN A 309 14.59 -39.20 4.70
CA ASN A 309 13.83 -39.97 5.68
C ASN A 309 13.77 -41.48 5.32
N ILE A 310 14.65 -41.96 4.44
CA ILE A 310 14.62 -43.35 3.96
C ILE A 310 14.78 -44.37 5.10
N ASP A 311 15.56 -44.03 6.13
CA ASP A 311 15.74 -44.88 7.31
C ASP A 311 14.44 -45.02 8.12
N VAL A 312 13.69 -43.92 8.26
CA VAL A 312 12.38 -43.91 8.93
C VAL A 312 11.37 -44.72 8.14
N PHE A 313 11.31 -44.52 6.82
CA PHE A 313 10.42 -45.31 5.95
C PHE A 313 10.78 -46.79 5.95
N SER A 314 12.07 -47.13 5.97
CA SER A 314 12.53 -48.52 6.03
C SER A 314 12.15 -49.18 7.35
N ALA A 315 12.30 -48.47 8.49
CA ALA A 315 11.88 -48.96 9.79
C ALA A 315 10.36 -49.19 9.87
N VAL A 316 9.56 -48.28 9.30
CA VAL A 316 8.09 -48.43 9.25
C VAL A 316 7.68 -49.59 8.34
N LEU A 317 8.34 -49.78 7.19
CA LEU A 317 8.08 -50.89 6.28
C LEU A 317 8.48 -52.24 6.87
N LEU A 318 9.60 -52.32 7.58
CA LEU A 318 10.02 -53.53 8.31
C LEU A 318 9.01 -53.88 9.40
N HIS A 319 8.59 -52.90 10.21
CA HIS A 319 7.56 -53.14 11.23
C HIS A 319 6.23 -53.58 10.62
N TYR A 320 5.83 -53.06 9.46
CA TYR A 320 4.60 -53.49 8.81
C TYR A 320 4.68 -54.89 8.20
N LEU A 321 5.87 -55.34 7.78
CA LEU A 321 6.09 -56.66 7.19
C LEU A 321 6.32 -57.75 8.24
N GLU A 322 6.86 -57.39 9.41
CA GLU A 322 7.06 -58.32 10.53
C GLU A 322 5.77 -58.57 11.34
N ASP A 323 4.79 -57.66 11.31
CA ASP A 323 3.56 -57.75 12.12
C ASP A 323 2.40 -58.53 11.44
N ASP A 324 2.55 -58.95 10.17
CA ASP A 324 1.52 -59.71 9.42
C ASP A 324 1.78 -61.24 9.42
N GLY A 325 2.69 -61.75 10.26
CA GLY A 325 3.23 -63.11 10.16
C GLY A 325 3.07 -64.06 11.35
N GLU A 326 2.49 -63.66 12.49
CA GLU A 326 2.29 -64.56 13.64
C GLU A 326 0.82 -65.00 13.78
N GLU A 327 0.59 -66.23 13.29
CA GLU A 327 -0.62 -67.03 13.40
C GLU A 327 -0.93 -67.43 14.85
N GLU A 328 -2.18 -67.26 15.29
CA GLU A 328 -2.80 -68.10 16.32
C GLU A 328 -3.97 -68.87 15.68
N PHE A 329 -3.65 -70.00 15.04
CA PHE A 329 -4.62 -71.07 14.77
C PHE A 329 -4.32 -72.22 15.74
N LEU A 330 -5.11 -72.31 16.81
CA LEU A 330 -5.22 -73.50 17.64
C LEU A 330 -6.13 -74.49 16.90
N GLU A 331 -5.54 -75.58 16.41
CA GLU A 331 -6.26 -76.74 15.89
C GLU A 331 -6.85 -77.55 17.06
N ASP A 332 -8.18 -77.77 17.00
CA ASP A 332 -8.88 -78.86 17.67
C ASP A 332 -8.78 -80.11 16.77
N GLU A 333 -8.12 -81.18 17.22
CA GLU A 333 -8.36 -82.56 16.74
C GLU A 333 -8.27 -83.56 17.91
N GLU A 334 -9.39 -84.27 18.13
CA GLU A 334 -9.65 -85.54 18.85
C GLU A 334 -8.98 -85.91 20.19
#